data_AF-A0A965V6Y8-F1
#
_entry.id   AF-A0A965V6Y8-F1
#
_cell.length_a   1.000
_cell.length_b   1.000
_cell.length_c   1.000
_cell.angle_alpha   90.00
_cell.angle_beta   90.00
_cell.angle_gamma   90.00
#
_symmetry.space_group_name_H-M   'P 1'
#
loop_
_entity.id
_entity.type
_entity.pdbx_description
1 polymer ?
#
loop_
_entity_poly.entity_id
_entity_poly.type
_entity_poly.pdbx_seq_one_letter_code
_entity_poly.pdbx_strand_id
1 'polypeptide(L)'
;MPVPRLLRVLALASYACCIAATVGAQSKPAVTSWPANVKPVWPDEGPYKWAPRPTTTEITANDLRTRLYGIADDSMLGRRIGDPTNYKTTGYIANEFKRLGLKPAGDNGTWFQNLAYGPSAFDASKSTLVADGAAMALKTDFIPLVPNAATGIGSKAELTNIPVVFAGRWGETTALDAAAFKGKIAVYLGGPAAAAGGRGGAATATVPRCDSVPNRFGAAAAVIADAATAAAAAGRGGRGGGAGATRDARAVTAGAVAVLYVNLDGMTPAAVAAALAPRSGMEAAPIAAPAAASISNAAATKLFGKPVDQLTVGATGSAVSANWNYAYKMSDTPARNVIAVLPGSDPTLAGEYVLVGAHND
;
A
#
# COMPACT_ATOMS: atom_id res chain seq x y z
N MET A 1 78.34 17.44 -53.74
CA MET A 1 76.90 17.30 -54.08
C MET A 1 76.11 18.13 -53.06
N PRO A 2 75.17 18.96 -53.52
CA PRO A 2 75.23 20.42 -53.31
C PRO A 2 74.22 20.93 -52.26
N VAL A 3 74.64 21.71 -51.24
CA VAL A 3 74.62 23.20 -51.02
C VAL A 3 73.21 23.87 -50.87
N PRO A 4 73.06 25.03 -50.18
CA PRO A 4 72.19 25.21 -49.00
C PRO A 4 71.29 26.48 -49.06
N ARG A 5 70.80 26.96 -47.89
CA ARG A 5 70.34 28.34 -47.55
C ARG A 5 69.12 28.88 -48.35
N LEU A 6 68.13 29.47 -47.66
CA LEU A 6 68.04 30.92 -47.39
C LEU A 6 66.67 31.33 -46.82
N LEU A 7 66.74 32.50 -46.19
CA LEU A 7 65.75 33.29 -45.48
C LEU A 7 64.73 34.01 -46.39
N ARG A 8 63.56 34.33 -45.78
CA ARG A 8 62.66 35.51 -46.01
C ARG A 8 61.86 35.58 -47.33
N VAL A 9 60.55 35.89 -47.23
CA VAL A 9 59.92 37.23 -47.35
C VAL A 9 58.39 37.06 -47.44
N LEU A 10 57.65 38.00 -46.82
CA LEU A 10 56.20 38.16 -46.81
C LEU A 10 55.56 38.32 -48.20
N ALA A 11 54.30 37.88 -48.34
CA ALA A 11 53.28 38.65 -49.06
C ALA A 11 51.86 38.32 -48.55
N LEU A 12 51.20 39.35 -47.99
CA LEU A 12 49.76 39.44 -47.79
C LEU A 12 49.03 39.33 -49.13
N ALA A 13 47.90 38.63 -49.18
CA ALA A 13 46.75 39.07 -49.97
C ALA A 13 45.45 38.45 -49.42
N SER A 14 44.57 39.35 -49.01
CA SER A 14 43.27 39.20 -48.40
C SER A 14 42.26 38.51 -49.31
N TYR A 15 41.39 37.65 -48.76
CA TYR A 15 40.00 37.57 -49.22
C TYR A 15 39.09 37.26 -48.03
N ALA A 16 38.41 38.31 -47.55
CA ALA A 16 37.30 38.18 -46.62
C ALA A 16 36.10 37.64 -47.40
N CYS A 17 35.66 36.41 -47.08
CA CYS A 17 34.36 35.90 -47.50
C CYS A 17 33.48 35.78 -46.25
N CYS A 18 32.57 36.75 -46.10
CA CYS A 18 31.46 36.68 -45.16
C CYS A 18 30.51 35.57 -45.62
N ILE A 19 30.44 34.46 -44.86
CA ILE A 19 29.30 33.53 -44.95
C ILE A 19 28.57 33.61 -43.62
N ALA A 20 27.40 34.25 -43.65
CA ALA A 20 26.41 34.17 -42.60
C ALA A 20 25.89 32.72 -42.55
N ALA A 21 26.23 31.98 -41.49
CA ALA A 21 25.61 30.69 -41.21
C ALA A 21 24.22 30.93 -40.62
N THR A 22 23.18 30.74 -41.44
CA THR A 22 21.81 30.59 -40.96
C THR A 22 21.70 29.24 -40.26
N VAL A 23 21.42 29.24 -38.96
CA VAL A 23 21.07 28.03 -38.21
C VAL A 23 19.68 27.60 -38.66
N GLY A 24 19.61 26.64 -39.58
CA GLY A 24 18.37 25.97 -39.94
C GLY A 24 17.87 25.14 -38.77
N ALA A 25 16.67 25.46 -38.27
CA ALA A 25 15.97 24.64 -37.29
C ALA A 25 15.74 23.23 -37.87
N GLN A 26 16.38 22.21 -37.28
CA GLN A 26 16.10 20.81 -37.61
C GLN A 26 14.66 20.49 -37.20
N SER A 27 13.80 20.26 -38.19
CA SER A 27 12.47 19.69 -37.98
C SER A 27 12.63 18.28 -37.39
N LYS A 28 12.01 18.06 -36.21
CA LYS A 28 11.89 16.71 -35.64
C LYS A 28 11.25 15.79 -36.69
N PRO A 29 11.80 14.59 -36.95
CA PRO A 29 11.17 13.65 -37.86
C PRO A 29 9.79 13.29 -37.32
N ALA A 30 8.80 13.26 -38.22
CA ALA A 30 7.44 12.86 -37.89
C ALA A 30 7.47 11.44 -37.32
N VAL A 31 7.04 11.29 -36.07
CA VAL A 31 6.84 9.99 -35.45
C VAL A 31 5.70 9.31 -36.19
N THR A 32 5.99 8.24 -36.91
CA THR A 32 4.97 7.38 -37.51
C THR A 32 4.05 6.89 -36.38
N SER A 33 2.76 7.20 -36.50
CA SER A 33 1.75 6.72 -35.55
C SER A 33 1.74 5.19 -35.59
N TRP A 34 2.00 4.57 -34.44
CA TRP A 34 1.94 3.13 -34.30
C TRP A 34 0.50 2.65 -34.58
N PRO A 35 0.32 1.52 -35.28
CA PRO A 35 -1.01 0.97 -35.53
C PRO A 35 -1.73 0.70 -34.21
N ALA A 36 -3.01 1.03 -34.17
CA ALA A 36 -3.86 0.88 -33.00
C ALA A 36 -3.87 -0.58 -32.50
N ASN A 37 -3.59 -0.77 -31.21
CA ASN A 37 -3.99 -1.92 -30.38
C ASN A 37 -3.95 -3.30 -31.04
N VAL A 38 -2.79 -3.73 -31.54
CA VAL A 38 -2.53 -5.17 -31.58
C VAL A 38 -2.17 -5.57 -30.16
N LYS A 39 -3.15 -6.03 -29.38
CA LYS A 39 -2.85 -6.76 -28.15
C LYS A 39 -1.83 -7.82 -28.54
N PRO A 40 -0.72 -8.00 -27.81
CA PRO A 40 0.14 -9.14 -28.03
C PRO A 40 -0.60 -10.40 -27.61
N VAL A 41 -1.47 -10.89 -28.48
CA VAL A 41 -1.93 -12.26 -28.50
C VAL A 41 -0.71 -13.03 -28.98
N TRP A 42 -0.13 -13.84 -28.10
CA TRP A 42 0.87 -14.81 -28.54
C TRP A 42 0.24 -15.58 -29.70
N PRO A 43 0.93 -15.79 -30.84
CA PRO A 43 0.36 -16.48 -32.00
C PRO A 43 -0.29 -17.82 -31.64
N ASP A 44 0.18 -18.42 -30.54
CA ASP A 44 -0.43 -19.50 -29.80
C ASP A 44 -0.62 -19.11 -28.32
N GLU A 45 -1.80 -18.63 -27.91
CA GLU A 45 -2.16 -18.53 -26.47
C GLU A 45 -2.19 -19.90 -25.77
N GLY A 46 -1.82 -20.98 -26.48
CA GLY A 46 -2.00 -22.35 -26.05
C GLY A 46 -3.49 -22.75 -26.11
N PRO A 47 -3.79 -24.04 -25.98
CA PRO A 47 -5.18 -24.49 -25.85
C PRO A 47 -5.79 -23.97 -24.54
N TYR A 48 -7.11 -23.83 -24.44
CA TYR A 48 -7.76 -23.43 -23.19
C TYR A 48 -7.50 -24.41 -22.03
N LYS A 49 -7.34 -25.71 -22.35
CA LYS A 49 -6.96 -26.76 -21.39
C LYS A 49 -5.70 -27.47 -21.85
N TRP A 50 -4.88 -27.88 -20.89
CA TRP A 50 -3.67 -28.66 -21.13
C TRP A 50 -3.71 -29.93 -20.30
N ALA A 51 -3.73 -31.08 -20.97
CA ALA A 51 -3.61 -32.36 -20.28
C ALA A 51 -2.21 -32.49 -19.66
N PRO A 52 -2.07 -32.89 -18.38
CA PRO A 52 -0.78 -33.08 -17.76
C PRO A 52 0.09 -34.07 -18.55
N ARG A 53 1.36 -33.72 -18.74
CA ARG A 53 2.35 -34.56 -19.43
C ARG A 53 3.56 -34.79 -18.52
N PRO A 54 4.32 -35.87 -18.72
CA PRO A 54 5.58 -36.06 -18.02
C PRO A 54 6.49 -34.83 -18.17
N THR A 55 7.19 -34.49 -17.08
CA THR A 55 8.18 -33.41 -17.09
C THR A 55 9.60 -33.97 -17.16
N THR A 56 10.53 -33.17 -17.67
CA THR A 56 11.95 -33.54 -17.81
C THR A 56 12.82 -32.72 -16.86
N THR A 57 14.13 -32.98 -16.85
CA THR A 57 15.10 -32.15 -16.12
C THR A 57 15.46 -30.87 -16.86
N GLU A 58 15.21 -30.80 -18.18
CA GLU A 58 15.41 -29.60 -18.98
C GLU A 58 14.27 -28.60 -18.76
N ILE A 59 14.54 -27.31 -18.99
CA ILE A 59 13.49 -26.28 -18.95
C ILE A 59 12.81 -26.24 -20.32
N THR A 60 11.72 -27.01 -20.46
CA THR A 60 10.96 -27.09 -21.72
C THR A 60 9.63 -26.34 -21.66
N ALA A 61 9.10 -25.95 -22.82
CA ALA A 61 7.76 -25.35 -22.91
C ALA A 61 6.66 -26.29 -22.40
N ASN A 62 6.81 -27.61 -22.59
CA ASN A 62 5.90 -28.62 -22.06
C ASN A 62 5.85 -28.59 -20.54
N ASP A 63 7.00 -28.43 -19.88
CA ASP A 63 7.10 -28.48 -18.42
C ASP A 63 6.50 -27.22 -17.80
N LEU A 64 6.77 -26.06 -18.40
CA LEU A 64 6.15 -24.79 -18.01
C LEU A 64 4.62 -24.84 -18.20
N ARG A 65 4.13 -25.33 -19.34
CA ARG A 65 2.67 -25.46 -19.60
C ARG A 65 2.02 -26.42 -18.60
N THR A 66 2.61 -27.58 -18.37
CA THR A 66 2.07 -28.59 -17.43
C THR A 66 1.91 -28.02 -16.01
N ARG A 67 2.84 -27.18 -15.55
CA ARG A 67 2.77 -26.53 -14.24
C ARG A 67 1.80 -25.35 -14.23
N LEU A 68 1.91 -24.44 -15.20
CA LEU A 68 1.11 -23.22 -15.28
C LEU A 68 -0.38 -23.53 -15.39
N TYR A 69 -0.76 -24.44 -16.29
CA TYR A 69 -2.16 -24.82 -16.46
C TYR A 69 -2.73 -25.49 -15.20
N GLY A 70 -1.93 -26.30 -14.50
CA GLY A 70 -2.38 -26.92 -13.25
C GLY A 70 -2.68 -25.90 -12.15
N ILE A 71 -1.83 -24.88 -11.97
CA ILE A 71 -2.06 -23.85 -10.95
C ILE A 71 -3.11 -22.82 -11.38
N ALA A 72 -3.30 -22.60 -12.70
CA ALA A 72 -4.26 -21.65 -13.26
C ALA A 72 -5.63 -22.28 -13.62
N ASP A 73 -5.81 -23.59 -13.43
CA ASP A 73 -7.06 -24.27 -13.71
C ASP A 73 -8.22 -23.79 -12.81
N ASP A 74 -9.45 -23.98 -13.28
CA ASP A 74 -10.67 -23.61 -12.56
C ASP A 74 -10.74 -24.24 -11.17
N SER A 75 -10.13 -25.42 -10.97
CA SER A 75 -10.00 -26.07 -9.66
C SER A 75 -9.22 -25.26 -8.61
N MET A 76 -8.47 -24.24 -9.04
CA MET A 76 -7.68 -23.32 -8.22
C MET A 76 -8.31 -21.92 -8.07
N LEU A 77 -9.45 -21.61 -8.71
CA LEU A 77 -10.30 -20.41 -8.52
C LEU A 77 -9.55 -19.08 -8.28
N GLY A 78 -8.43 -18.85 -8.98
CA GLY A 78 -7.67 -17.60 -8.87
C GLY A 78 -6.82 -17.42 -7.60
N ARG A 79 -6.71 -18.43 -6.73
CA ARG A 79 -5.70 -18.56 -5.64
C ARG A 79 -5.54 -17.34 -4.72
N ARG A 80 -6.61 -16.57 -4.51
CA ARG A 80 -6.60 -15.39 -3.64
C ARG A 80 -6.08 -15.74 -2.25
N ILE A 81 -5.14 -14.94 -1.73
CA ILE A 81 -4.58 -15.11 -0.39
C ILE A 81 -5.68 -15.26 0.68
N GLY A 82 -5.50 -16.21 1.58
CA GLY A 82 -6.44 -16.48 2.67
C GLY A 82 -7.67 -17.30 2.28
N ASP A 83 -7.83 -17.68 1.00
CA ASP A 83 -8.90 -18.57 0.53
C ASP A 83 -8.44 -20.03 0.43
N PRO A 84 -9.36 -21.01 0.45
CA PRO A 84 -9.03 -22.43 0.36
C PRO A 84 -8.22 -22.83 -0.88
N THR A 85 -8.32 -22.10 -1.98
CA THR A 85 -7.56 -22.42 -3.19
C THR A 85 -6.11 -21.95 -3.15
N ASN A 86 -5.80 -20.84 -2.46
CA ASN A 86 -4.41 -20.49 -2.14
C ASN A 86 -3.76 -21.55 -1.25
N TYR A 87 -4.52 -22.07 -0.29
CA TYR A 87 -4.11 -23.20 0.54
C TYR A 87 -3.80 -24.45 -0.30
N LYS A 88 -4.61 -24.76 -1.33
CA LYS A 88 -4.33 -25.87 -2.26
C LYS A 88 -3.06 -25.65 -3.07
N THR A 89 -2.85 -24.45 -3.61
CA THR A 89 -1.65 -24.13 -4.41
C THR A 89 -0.37 -24.23 -3.59
N THR A 90 -0.38 -23.74 -2.36
CA THR A 90 0.79 -23.89 -1.46
C THR A 90 1.08 -25.37 -1.17
N GLY A 91 0.04 -26.21 -1.03
CA GLY A 91 0.18 -27.66 -0.95
C GLY A 91 0.80 -28.29 -2.21
N TYR A 92 0.38 -27.85 -3.40
CA TYR A 92 0.97 -28.28 -4.67
C TYR A 92 2.47 -27.94 -4.75
N ILE A 93 2.86 -26.71 -4.40
CA ILE A 93 4.28 -26.29 -4.41
C ILE A 93 5.11 -27.12 -3.43
N ALA A 94 4.61 -27.37 -2.21
CA ALA A 94 5.30 -28.21 -1.23
C ALA A 94 5.50 -29.64 -1.74
N ASN A 95 4.51 -30.21 -2.45
CA ASN A 95 4.64 -31.52 -3.07
C ASN A 95 5.69 -31.53 -4.19
N GLU A 96 5.78 -30.47 -4.99
CA GLU A 96 6.84 -30.33 -6.00
C GLU A 96 8.23 -30.19 -5.36
N PHE A 97 8.37 -29.41 -4.30
CA PHE A 97 9.64 -29.33 -3.55
C PHE A 97 10.05 -30.68 -2.96
N LYS A 98 9.10 -31.42 -2.39
CA LYS A 98 9.33 -32.78 -1.92
C LYS A 98 9.77 -33.72 -3.05
N ARG A 99 9.12 -33.64 -4.21
CA ARG A 99 9.47 -34.43 -5.40
C ARG A 99 10.88 -34.13 -5.90
N LEU A 100 11.34 -32.89 -5.75
CA LEU A 100 12.70 -32.44 -6.11
C LEU A 100 13.75 -32.82 -5.05
N GLY A 101 13.37 -33.44 -3.94
CA GLY A 101 14.30 -33.85 -2.87
C GLY A 101 14.77 -32.71 -1.97
N LEU A 102 14.09 -31.57 -2.01
CA LEU A 102 14.37 -30.47 -1.07
C LEU A 102 13.98 -30.86 0.35
N LYS A 103 14.48 -30.12 1.34
CA LYS A 103 14.09 -30.29 2.75
C LYS A 103 13.14 -29.18 3.20
N PRO A 104 12.14 -29.47 4.04
CA PRO A 104 11.25 -28.44 4.60
C PRO A 104 12.02 -27.45 5.47
N ALA A 105 11.65 -26.17 5.39
CA ALA A 105 12.26 -25.10 6.19
C ALA A 105 11.24 -24.05 6.66
N GLY A 106 9.97 -24.44 6.79
CA GLY A 106 8.90 -23.65 7.41
C GLY A 106 8.76 -23.91 8.91
N ASP A 107 7.62 -23.50 9.47
CA ASP A 107 7.34 -23.57 10.90
C ASP A 107 7.43 -25.02 11.40
N ASN A 108 8.08 -25.23 12.55
CA ASN A 108 8.16 -26.52 13.24
C ASN A 108 8.60 -27.70 12.34
N GLY A 109 9.49 -27.45 11.38
CA GLY A 109 9.99 -28.47 10.46
C GLY A 109 9.02 -28.84 9.33
N THR A 110 7.95 -28.07 9.14
CA THR A 110 7.02 -28.23 8.01
C THR A 110 7.52 -27.48 6.77
N TRP A 111 6.81 -27.63 5.65
CA TRP A 111 7.08 -26.84 4.43
C TRP A 111 6.50 -25.43 4.49
N PHE A 112 5.72 -25.10 5.52
CA PHE A 112 4.85 -23.93 5.50
C PHE A 112 5.25 -22.96 6.60
N GLN A 113 5.37 -21.68 6.24
CA GLN A 113 5.34 -20.59 7.20
C GLN A 113 3.93 -20.01 7.17
N ASN A 114 3.20 -20.12 8.28
CA ASN A 114 1.86 -19.56 8.38
C ASN A 114 1.94 -18.05 8.55
N LEU A 115 1.13 -17.35 7.76
CA LEU A 115 1.01 -15.90 7.79
C LEU A 115 -0.23 -15.54 8.59
N ALA A 116 -0.08 -14.62 9.55
CA ALA A 116 -1.17 -14.01 10.28
C ALA A 116 -2.01 -13.12 9.34
N TYR A 117 -2.74 -13.74 8.42
CA TYR A 117 -3.58 -13.07 7.43
C TYR A 117 -5.06 -13.32 7.71
N GLY A 118 -5.85 -12.26 7.66
CA GLY A 118 -7.28 -12.35 7.90
C GLY A 118 -7.97 -11.00 7.96
N PRO A 119 -9.31 -10.98 8.10
CA PRO A 119 -10.08 -9.74 8.18
C PRO A 119 -9.83 -9.01 9.50
N SER A 120 -9.76 -7.68 9.42
CA SER A 120 -9.89 -6.77 10.56
C SER A 120 -11.12 -5.89 10.38
N ALA A 121 -11.93 -5.74 11.43
CA ALA A 121 -13.15 -4.96 11.39
C ALA A 121 -13.51 -4.38 12.76
N PHE A 122 -14.35 -3.35 12.78
CA PHE A 122 -15.06 -2.97 13.99
C PHE A 122 -16.20 -3.94 14.27
N ASP A 123 -16.38 -4.33 15.54
CA ASP A 123 -17.63 -4.95 15.98
C ASP A 123 -18.72 -3.87 16.02
N ALA A 124 -19.50 -3.78 14.94
CA ALA A 124 -20.55 -2.77 14.81
C ALA A 124 -21.61 -2.87 15.91
N SER A 125 -21.85 -4.07 16.46
CA SER A 125 -22.83 -4.28 17.54
C SER A 125 -22.35 -3.75 18.89
N LYS A 126 -21.04 -3.61 19.07
CA LYS A 126 -20.40 -3.08 20.28
C LYS A 126 -19.83 -1.67 20.11
N SER A 127 -19.95 -1.10 18.91
CA SER A 127 -19.48 0.25 18.62
C SER A 127 -20.52 1.27 19.09
N THR A 128 -20.23 1.96 20.19
CA THR A 128 -21.14 2.91 20.84
C THR A 128 -20.47 4.25 21.10
N LEU A 129 -21.25 5.32 20.97
CA LEU A 129 -20.90 6.66 21.42
C LEU A 129 -22.13 7.24 22.12
N VAL A 130 -21.95 7.72 23.35
CA VAL A 130 -23.03 8.22 24.20
C VAL A 130 -22.60 9.57 24.76
N ALA A 131 -23.47 10.58 24.66
CA ALA A 131 -23.27 11.89 25.29
C ALA A 131 -24.49 12.21 26.14
N ASP A 132 -24.28 12.62 27.39
CA ASP A 132 -25.34 12.94 28.36
C ASP A 132 -26.44 11.86 28.45
N GLY A 133 -26.05 10.59 28.38
CA GLY A 133 -26.96 9.44 28.41
C GLY A 133 -27.72 9.17 27.10
N ALA A 134 -27.61 10.04 26.10
CA ALA A 134 -28.20 9.85 24.78
C ALA A 134 -27.23 9.09 23.85
N ALA A 135 -27.67 7.95 23.33
CA ALA A 135 -26.91 7.18 22.35
C ALA A 135 -26.89 7.89 20.99
N MET A 136 -25.72 7.93 20.38
CA MET A 136 -25.51 8.41 19.02
C MET A 136 -25.65 7.25 18.02
N ALA A 137 -26.28 7.49 16.88
CA ALA A 137 -26.48 6.48 15.85
C ALA A 137 -25.19 6.22 15.04
N LEU A 138 -24.72 4.98 15.02
CA LEU A 138 -23.59 4.56 14.18
C LEU A 138 -23.94 4.79 12.69
N LYS A 139 -22.97 5.25 11.89
CA LYS A 139 -23.11 5.66 10.47
C LYS A 139 -23.88 6.96 10.20
N THR A 140 -24.56 7.53 11.21
CA THR A 140 -25.33 8.79 11.06
C THR A 140 -24.76 9.89 11.94
N ASP A 141 -24.62 9.64 13.23
CA ASP A 141 -24.03 10.57 14.18
C ASP A 141 -22.51 10.37 14.32
N PHE A 142 -22.04 9.12 14.23
CA PHE A 142 -20.60 8.81 14.35
C PHE A 142 -20.15 7.56 13.59
N ILE A 143 -18.84 7.52 13.26
CA ILE A 143 -18.14 6.36 12.69
C ILE A 143 -16.72 6.29 13.27
N PRO A 144 -16.32 5.18 13.94
CA PRO A 144 -14.94 4.96 14.36
C PRO A 144 -13.96 4.96 13.17
N LEU A 145 -12.78 5.52 13.36
CA LEU A 145 -11.76 5.58 12.32
C LEU A 145 -10.83 4.37 12.38
N VAL A 146 -10.57 3.77 11.22
CA VAL A 146 -9.66 2.63 11.11
C VAL A 146 -8.26 3.02 11.58
N PRO A 147 -7.58 2.15 12.35
CA PRO A 147 -6.27 2.47 12.92
C PRO A 147 -5.24 2.70 11.85
N ASN A 148 -4.40 3.71 12.06
CA ASN A 148 -3.35 4.07 11.12
C ASN A 148 -2.23 4.82 11.86
N ALA A 149 -1.03 4.24 11.81
CA ALA A 149 0.14 4.78 12.50
C ALA A 149 0.57 6.13 11.93
N ALA A 150 0.38 6.37 10.62
CA ALA A 150 0.74 7.63 9.97
C ALA A 150 -0.15 8.79 10.47
N THR A 151 -1.45 8.55 10.67
CA THR A 151 -2.37 9.55 11.24
C THR A 151 -2.38 9.56 12.77
N GLY A 152 -1.73 8.60 13.43
CA GLY A 152 -1.74 8.44 14.88
C GLY A 152 -3.12 8.07 15.44
N ILE A 153 -3.82 7.15 14.80
CA ILE A 153 -5.15 6.65 15.24
C ILE A 153 -5.00 5.21 15.77
N GLY A 154 -5.45 4.98 17.00
CA GLY A 154 -5.44 3.68 17.67
C GLY A 154 -6.65 2.80 17.37
N SER A 155 -6.57 1.54 17.79
CA SER A 155 -7.57 0.48 17.50
C SER A 155 -8.75 0.37 18.44
N LYS A 156 -8.66 0.98 19.62
CA LYS A 156 -9.61 0.73 20.70
C LYS A 156 -9.98 2.00 21.45
N ALA A 157 -11.28 2.21 21.64
CA ALA A 157 -11.79 3.17 22.61
C ALA A 157 -12.49 2.43 23.74
N GLU A 158 -12.14 2.78 24.97
CA GLU A 158 -12.84 2.41 26.20
C GLU A 158 -12.87 3.66 27.08
N LEU A 159 -13.83 4.53 26.82
CA LEU A 159 -13.96 5.83 27.47
C LEU A 159 -15.25 5.86 28.29
N THR A 160 -15.16 6.38 29.51
CA THR A 160 -16.31 6.51 30.40
C THR A 160 -16.39 7.94 30.91
N ASN A 161 -17.47 8.62 30.53
CA ASN A 161 -17.83 9.96 31.02
C ASN A 161 -16.70 11.00 30.91
N ILE A 162 -16.04 11.07 29.75
CA ILE A 162 -14.92 11.98 29.50
C ILE A 162 -15.43 13.28 28.85
N PRO A 163 -15.19 14.47 29.45
CA PRO A 163 -15.56 15.74 28.86
C PRO A 163 -14.94 15.97 27.47
N VAL A 164 -15.69 16.61 26.58
CA VAL A 164 -15.17 17.08 25.30
C VAL A 164 -14.67 18.52 25.39
N VAL A 165 -13.68 18.85 24.56
CA VAL A 165 -13.15 20.20 24.40
C VAL A 165 -12.88 20.51 22.92
N PHE A 166 -13.32 21.67 22.46
CA PHE A 166 -13.15 22.09 21.08
C PHE A 166 -11.70 22.50 20.79
N ALA A 167 -11.11 21.91 19.75
CA ALA A 167 -9.69 22.00 19.42
C ALA A 167 -9.42 22.90 18.19
N GLY A 168 -10.45 23.55 17.64
CA GLY A 168 -10.33 24.37 16.44
C GLY A 168 -10.39 23.55 15.15
N ARG A 169 -9.72 24.01 14.10
CA ARG A 169 -9.70 23.30 12.82
C ARG A 169 -8.52 22.35 12.76
N TRP A 170 -8.76 21.17 12.22
CA TRP A 170 -7.70 20.20 11.96
C TRP A 170 -6.65 20.75 11.00
N GLY A 171 -5.38 20.50 11.29
CA GLY A 171 -4.24 20.89 10.46
C GLY A 171 -3.74 22.32 10.69
N GLU A 172 -4.35 23.06 11.62
CA GLU A 172 -3.78 24.33 12.09
C GLU A 172 -2.50 24.09 12.90
N THR A 173 -1.67 25.14 13.01
CA THR A 173 -0.36 25.07 13.66
C THR A 173 -0.34 25.63 15.08
N THR A 174 -1.37 26.39 15.47
CA THR A 174 -1.47 26.99 16.81
C THR A 174 -1.57 25.91 17.86
N ALA A 175 -0.63 25.90 18.81
CA ALA A 175 -0.58 24.95 19.91
C ALA A 175 -1.82 25.03 20.80
N LEU A 176 -2.21 23.90 21.38
CA LEU A 176 -3.31 23.79 22.33
C LEU A 176 -2.77 23.80 23.76
N ASP A 177 -3.47 24.47 24.66
CA ASP A 177 -3.11 24.53 26.08
C ASP A 177 -3.27 23.16 26.76
N ALA A 178 -2.18 22.57 27.26
CA ALA A 178 -2.23 21.28 27.93
C ALA A 178 -3.20 21.26 29.13
N ALA A 179 -3.36 22.36 29.87
CA ALA A 179 -4.28 22.42 31.00
C ALA A 179 -5.75 22.27 30.57
N ALA A 180 -6.10 22.77 29.38
CA ALA A 180 -7.45 22.68 28.84
C ALA A 180 -7.78 21.28 28.28
N PHE A 181 -6.80 20.53 27.76
CA PHE A 181 -7.02 19.29 26.99
C PHE A 181 -6.63 17.99 27.71
N LYS A 182 -5.77 18.05 28.73
CA LYS A 182 -5.30 16.85 29.44
C LYS A 182 -6.46 16.03 30.00
N GLY A 183 -6.51 14.75 29.63
CA GLY A 183 -7.54 13.81 30.09
C GLY A 183 -8.91 13.96 29.42
N LYS A 184 -9.04 14.83 28.41
CA LYS A 184 -10.31 15.12 27.72
C LYS A 184 -10.32 14.57 26.29
N ILE A 185 -11.49 14.58 25.67
CA ILE A 185 -11.65 14.27 24.25
C ILE A 185 -11.56 15.56 23.44
N ALA A 186 -10.63 15.64 22.51
CA ALA A 186 -10.49 16.80 21.63
C ALA A 186 -11.44 16.69 20.43
N VAL A 187 -12.09 17.78 20.05
CA VAL A 187 -12.98 17.83 18.87
C VAL A 187 -12.46 18.82 17.84
N TYR A 188 -12.15 18.35 16.63
CA TYR A 188 -11.71 19.21 15.53
C TYR A 188 -12.81 19.43 14.50
N LEU A 189 -12.83 20.61 13.87
CA LEU A 189 -13.50 20.81 12.58
C LEU A 189 -12.66 20.22 11.46
N GLY A 190 -13.32 19.47 10.58
CA GLY A 190 -12.63 18.69 9.56
C GLY A 190 -11.86 17.51 10.18
N GLY A 191 -10.96 16.93 9.41
CA GLY A 191 -10.15 15.80 9.84
C GLY A 191 -9.27 15.31 8.70
N PRO A 192 -8.46 14.26 8.94
CA PRO A 192 -7.77 13.62 7.84
C PRO A 192 -8.80 13.26 6.77
N ALA A 193 -8.49 13.53 5.49
CA ALA A 193 -9.32 13.07 4.39
C ALA A 193 -9.56 11.59 4.66
N ALA A 194 -10.84 11.20 4.83
CA ALA A 194 -11.17 9.81 5.05
C ALA A 194 -10.51 9.07 3.91
N ALA A 195 -9.47 8.28 4.20
CA ALA A 195 -8.90 7.39 3.24
C ALA A 195 -10.09 6.52 2.85
N ALA A 196 -10.73 6.85 1.73
CA ALA A 196 -11.72 6.03 1.11
C ALA A 196 -11.08 4.66 1.14
N GLY A 197 -11.66 3.75 1.92
CA GLY A 197 -11.11 2.43 2.14
C GLY A 197 -10.99 1.81 0.76
N GLY A 198 -9.82 1.96 0.15
CA GLY A 198 -9.56 1.49 -1.18
C GLY A 198 -9.72 0.00 -1.06
N ARG A 199 -10.79 -0.53 -1.64
CA ARG A 199 -10.90 -1.95 -1.97
C ARG A 199 -9.68 -2.25 -2.82
N GLY A 200 -8.59 -2.72 -2.21
CA GLY A 200 -7.30 -2.83 -2.88
C GLY A 200 -7.02 -1.56 -3.68
N GLY A 201 -6.71 -0.45 -2.99
CA GLY A 201 -6.25 0.74 -3.67
C GLY A 201 -5.00 0.38 -4.46
N ALA A 202 -5.20 0.09 -5.75
CA ALA A 202 -4.28 0.48 -6.78
C ALA A 202 -3.96 1.95 -6.45
N ALA A 203 -2.86 2.16 -5.75
CA ALA A 203 -2.00 3.24 -6.18
C ALA A 203 -1.94 3.09 -7.69
N THR A 204 -2.02 4.20 -8.40
CA THR A 204 -1.33 4.29 -9.68
C THR A 204 0.18 4.13 -9.45
N ALA A 205 0.62 3.06 -8.76
CA ALA A 205 1.71 2.29 -9.27
C ALA A 205 1.20 1.86 -10.63
N THR A 206 1.72 2.52 -11.67
CA THR A 206 1.73 1.94 -13.00
C THR A 206 2.41 0.60 -12.82
N VAL A 207 1.66 -0.45 -12.48
CA VAL A 207 2.14 -1.83 -12.58
C VAL A 207 2.57 -1.90 -14.04
N PRO A 208 3.88 -2.05 -14.33
CA PRO A 208 4.32 -2.13 -15.71
C PRO A 208 3.51 -3.26 -16.31
N ARG A 209 2.65 -2.94 -17.28
CA ARG A 209 1.95 -3.98 -18.01
C ARG A 209 3.02 -4.84 -18.66
N CYS A 210 2.85 -6.16 -18.69
CA CYS A 210 3.87 -7.07 -19.24
C CYS A 210 4.25 -6.76 -20.70
N ASP A 211 3.44 -5.98 -21.42
CA ASP A 211 3.70 -5.47 -22.77
C ASP A 211 4.55 -4.18 -22.81
N SER A 212 4.71 -3.48 -21.68
CA SER A 212 5.44 -2.21 -21.54
C SER A 212 6.92 -2.38 -21.14
N VAL A 213 7.33 -3.60 -20.76
CA VAL A 213 8.74 -3.93 -20.46
C VAL A 213 9.41 -4.48 -21.73
N PRO A 214 10.54 -3.92 -22.20
CA PRO A 214 11.15 -4.25 -23.50
C PRO A 214 11.67 -5.69 -23.70
N ASN A 215 11.40 -6.64 -22.81
CA ASN A 215 11.81 -8.03 -23.02
C ASN A 215 10.88 -9.02 -22.31
N ARG A 216 10.09 -9.80 -23.08
CA ARG A 216 8.96 -10.61 -22.59
C ARG A 216 9.31 -11.85 -21.77
N PHE A 217 10.57 -12.03 -21.36
CA PHE A 217 10.98 -13.07 -20.38
C PHE A 217 12.08 -12.62 -19.41
N GLY A 218 12.38 -11.32 -19.31
CA GLY A 218 13.48 -10.86 -18.47
C GLY A 218 13.04 -10.52 -17.05
N ALA A 219 13.01 -11.48 -16.12
CA ALA A 219 12.90 -11.19 -14.69
C ALA A 219 13.93 -10.14 -14.25
N ALA A 220 15.13 -10.13 -14.86
CA ALA A 220 16.14 -9.11 -14.65
C ALA A 220 15.72 -7.70 -15.11
N ALA A 221 14.99 -7.55 -16.23
CA ALA A 221 14.53 -6.24 -16.70
C ALA A 221 13.35 -5.72 -15.86
N ALA A 222 12.46 -6.61 -15.39
CA ALA A 222 11.44 -6.27 -14.41
C ALA A 222 12.06 -5.88 -13.06
N VAL A 223 13.06 -6.61 -12.58
CA VAL A 223 13.80 -6.28 -11.34
C VAL A 223 14.59 -4.99 -11.48
N ILE A 224 15.20 -4.70 -12.64
CA ILE A 224 15.91 -3.44 -12.89
C ILE A 224 14.91 -2.28 -13.01
N ALA A 225 13.75 -2.49 -13.63
CA ALA A 225 12.69 -1.49 -13.70
C ALA A 225 12.04 -1.24 -12.32
N ASP A 226 11.82 -2.29 -11.53
CA ASP A 226 11.35 -2.19 -10.14
C ASP A 226 12.41 -1.55 -9.26
N ALA A 227 13.69 -1.87 -9.42
CA ALA A 227 14.80 -1.25 -8.71
C ALA A 227 14.98 0.22 -9.13
N ALA A 228 14.81 0.56 -10.40
CA ALA A 228 14.85 1.93 -10.90
C ALA A 228 13.62 2.75 -10.46
N THR A 229 12.44 2.13 -10.40
CA THR A 229 11.22 2.73 -9.84
C THR A 229 11.34 2.89 -8.33
N ALA A 230 11.92 1.90 -7.63
CA ALA A 230 12.25 1.98 -6.21
C ALA A 230 13.34 3.01 -5.92
N ALA A 231 14.33 3.18 -6.80
CA ALA A 231 15.36 4.20 -6.70
C ALA A 231 14.82 5.61 -7.02
N ALA A 232 13.91 5.74 -8.00
CA ALA A 232 13.19 6.98 -8.27
C ALA A 232 12.22 7.34 -7.13
N ALA A 233 11.64 6.35 -6.46
CA ALA A 233 10.89 6.52 -5.21
C ALA A 233 11.81 6.81 -4.01
N ALA A 234 13.04 6.30 -3.99
CA ALA A 234 14.02 6.54 -2.92
C ALA A 234 14.52 8.00 -2.89
N GLY A 235 14.35 8.75 -3.98
CA GLY A 235 14.57 10.21 -4.00
C GLY A 235 13.47 11.04 -3.30
N ARG A 236 12.34 10.42 -2.94
CA ARG A 236 11.25 11.03 -2.16
C ARG A 236 10.54 9.98 -1.29
N GLY A 237 11.18 9.59 -0.18
CA GLY A 237 10.52 8.95 0.97
C GLY A 237 10.14 7.48 0.78
N GLY A 238 10.58 6.62 1.70
CA GLY A 238 10.38 5.18 1.66
C GLY A 238 8.91 4.72 1.78
N ARG A 239 8.67 3.53 1.19
CA ARG A 239 7.57 2.56 1.39
C ARG A 239 6.15 3.11 1.56
N GLY A 240 5.31 2.93 0.53
CA GLY A 240 3.86 2.80 0.68
C GLY A 240 3.14 4.01 1.28
N GLY A 241 3.36 5.21 0.72
CA GLY A 241 2.60 6.40 1.11
C GLY A 241 1.25 6.44 0.40
N GLY A 242 0.16 6.16 1.13
CA GLY A 242 -1.12 6.78 0.81
C GLY A 242 -0.96 8.29 0.70
N ALA A 243 -1.83 8.98 -0.04
CA ALA A 243 -1.89 10.44 -0.10
C ALA A 243 -1.54 11.02 1.27
N GLY A 244 -0.44 11.79 1.34
CA GLY A 244 0.29 12.10 2.59
C GLY A 244 -0.68 12.33 3.74
N ALA A 245 -0.76 11.35 4.63
CA ALA A 245 -1.68 11.41 5.74
C ALA A 245 -1.08 12.37 6.77
N THR A 246 -1.42 13.66 6.66
CA THR A 246 -0.96 14.67 7.60
C THR A 246 -1.46 14.27 9.00
N ARG A 247 -0.60 14.35 10.00
CA ARG A 247 -0.97 14.11 11.40
C ARG A 247 -1.09 15.44 12.11
N ASP A 248 -2.27 15.74 12.66
CA ASP A 248 -2.41 16.82 13.64
C ASP A 248 -2.17 16.22 15.02
N ALA A 249 -0.96 16.44 15.57
CA ALA A 249 -0.56 15.92 16.87
C ALA A 249 -0.96 16.82 18.03
N ARG A 250 -1.53 18.01 17.80
CA ARG A 250 -1.68 19.04 18.85
C ARG A 250 -2.51 18.56 20.04
N ALA A 251 -3.67 17.94 19.78
CA ALA A 251 -4.52 17.40 20.84
C ALA A 251 -3.80 16.32 21.66
N VAL A 252 -3.09 15.41 20.99
CA VAL A 252 -2.35 14.32 21.66
C VAL A 252 -1.21 14.89 22.50
N THR A 253 -0.45 15.85 21.96
CA THR A 253 0.61 16.55 22.70
C THR A 253 0.06 17.31 23.91
N ALA A 254 -1.13 17.89 23.81
CA ALA A 254 -1.81 18.56 24.91
C ALA A 254 -2.47 17.59 25.92
N GLY A 255 -2.35 16.28 25.70
CA GLY A 255 -2.80 15.23 26.64
C GLY A 255 -4.25 14.76 26.45
N ALA A 256 -4.85 15.01 25.28
CA ALA A 256 -6.17 14.46 24.97
C ALA A 256 -6.11 12.92 24.85
N VAL A 257 -7.16 12.25 25.34
CA VAL A 257 -7.23 10.78 25.44
C VAL A 257 -7.95 10.14 24.24
N ALA A 258 -8.65 10.94 23.44
CA ALA A 258 -9.28 10.56 22.18
C ALA A 258 -9.54 11.81 21.32
N VAL A 259 -9.86 11.59 20.04
CA VAL A 259 -10.12 12.68 19.08
C VAL A 259 -11.41 12.42 18.32
N LEU A 260 -12.27 13.44 18.21
CA LEU A 260 -13.44 13.43 17.32
C LEU A 260 -13.24 14.44 16.18
N TYR A 261 -13.63 14.05 14.97
CA TYR A 261 -13.54 14.89 13.78
C TYR A 261 -14.93 15.23 13.26
N VAL A 262 -15.28 16.51 13.19
CA VAL A 262 -16.53 16.98 12.60
C VAL A 262 -16.37 17.02 11.08
N ASN A 263 -16.57 15.88 10.43
CA ASN A 263 -16.43 15.72 8.98
C ASN A 263 -17.33 14.62 8.37
N LEU A 264 -18.20 13.98 9.17
CA LEU A 264 -18.99 12.84 8.71
C LEU A 264 -19.97 13.22 7.59
N ASP A 265 -20.60 14.40 7.69
CA ASP A 265 -21.59 14.86 6.71
C ASP A 265 -20.98 15.13 5.31
N GLY A 266 -19.66 15.29 5.23
CA GLY A 266 -18.93 15.42 3.97
C GLY A 266 -18.53 14.08 3.34
N MET A 267 -18.81 12.95 4.00
CA MET A 267 -18.46 11.63 3.47
C MET A 267 -19.50 11.11 2.49
N THR A 268 -19.04 10.40 1.46
CA THR A 268 -19.95 9.69 0.55
C THR A 268 -20.58 8.47 1.25
N PRO A 269 -21.77 8.02 0.84
CA PRO A 269 -22.37 6.78 1.37
C PRO A 269 -21.43 5.56 1.23
N ALA A 270 -20.63 5.52 0.15
CA ALA A 270 -19.63 4.48 -0.07
C ALA A 270 -18.50 4.53 0.97
N ALA A 271 -18.03 5.72 1.35
CA ALA A 271 -17.00 5.88 2.39
C ALA A 271 -17.53 5.47 3.77
N VAL A 272 -18.77 5.87 4.10
CA VAL A 272 -19.47 5.45 5.33
C VAL A 272 -19.60 3.92 5.40
N ALA A 273 -20.02 3.28 4.31
CA ALA A 273 -20.13 1.83 4.25
C ALA A 273 -18.76 1.15 4.38
N ALA A 274 -17.72 1.69 3.74
CA ALA A 274 -16.36 1.13 3.75
C ALA A 274 -15.64 1.28 5.11
N ALA A 275 -16.06 2.20 5.97
CA ALA A 275 -15.43 2.40 7.28
C ALA A 275 -15.65 1.21 8.24
N LEU A 276 -16.78 0.53 8.12
CA LEU A 276 -17.14 -0.63 8.95
C LEU A 276 -16.99 -1.96 8.20
N ALA A 277 -16.61 -1.92 6.91
CA ALA A 277 -16.37 -3.12 6.13
C ALA A 277 -15.09 -3.83 6.61
N PRO A 278 -15.09 -5.18 6.72
CA PRO A 278 -13.89 -5.93 7.02
C PRO A 278 -12.78 -5.68 5.98
N ARG A 279 -11.54 -5.58 6.45
CA ARG A 279 -10.35 -5.41 5.62
C ARG A 279 -9.42 -6.59 5.83
N SER A 280 -9.23 -7.41 4.79
CA SER A 280 -8.29 -8.52 4.85
C SER A 280 -6.86 -8.02 4.67
N GLY A 281 -5.98 -8.45 5.55
CA GLY A 281 -4.57 -8.07 5.55
C GLY A 281 -3.77 -8.91 6.53
N MET A 282 -2.47 -8.64 6.59
CA MET A 282 -1.65 -9.12 7.68
C MET A 282 -2.10 -8.47 8.99
N GLU A 283 -2.00 -9.21 10.09
CA GLU A 283 -2.19 -8.68 11.42
C GLU A 283 -1.25 -7.48 11.63
N ALA A 284 -1.84 -6.32 11.91
CA ALA A 284 -1.08 -5.11 12.17
C ALA A 284 -0.52 -5.13 13.59
N ALA A 285 0.70 -4.64 13.77
CA ALA A 285 1.23 -4.40 15.09
C ALA A 285 0.33 -3.40 15.86
N PRO A 286 0.17 -3.56 17.18
CA PRO A 286 -0.60 -2.62 18.00
C PRO A 286 -0.11 -1.18 17.83
N ILE A 287 -1.04 -0.25 17.60
CA ILE A 287 -0.75 1.18 17.48
C ILE A 287 -1.06 1.83 18.83
N ALA A 288 -0.01 2.25 19.55
CA ALA A 288 -0.12 3.03 20.78
C ALA A 288 -0.50 4.49 20.45
N ALA A 289 -1.78 4.72 20.15
CA ALA A 289 -2.32 6.03 19.88
C ALA A 289 -3.78 6.14 20.37
N PRO A 290 -4.28 7.36 20.62
CA PRO A 290 -5.68 7.58 20.95
C PRO A 290 -6.60 7.07 19.83
N ALA A 291 -7.74 6.49 20.22
CA ALA A 291 -8.79 6.19 19.26
C ALA A 291 -9.45 7.48 18.76
N ALA A 292 -10.01 7.38 17.55
CA ALA A 292 -10.71 8.50 16.93
C ALA A 292 -11.99 8.07 16.21
N ALA A 293 -12.91 9.02 16.06
CA ALA A 293 -14.13 8.84 15.27
C ALA A 293 -14.45 10.11 14.48
N SER A 294 -15.09 9.93 13.32
CA SER A 294 -15.78 11.00 12.62
C SER A 294 -17.18 11.16 13.20
N ILE A 295 -17.63 12.40 13.40
CA ILE A 295 -18.97 12.75 13.87
C ILE A 295 -19.66 13.73 12.91
N SER A 296 -20.99 13.74 12.91
CA SER A 296 -21.79 14.71 12.17
C SER A 296 -21.82 16.07 12.85
N ASN A 297 -22.23 17.11 12.11
CA ASN A 297 -22.48 18.43 12.68
C ASN A 297 -23.62 18.39 13.72
N ALA A 298 -24.62 17.54 13.50
CA ALA A 298 -25.71 17.32 14.45
C ALA A 298 -25.19 16.70 15.76
N ALA A 299 -24.33 15.69 15.68
CA ALA A 299 -23.67 15.10 16.85
C ALA A 299 -22.81 16.13 17.59
N ALA A 300 -22.02 16.92 16.87
CA ALA A 300 -21.22 17.98 17.48
C ALA A 300 -22.08 19.07 18.16
N THR A 301 -23.21 19.45 17.56
CA THR A 301 -24.16 20.39 18.17
C THR A 301 -24.76 19.83 19.46
N LYS A 302 -25.10 18.54 19.49
CA LYS A 302 -25.52 17.85 20.73
C LYS A 302 -24.43 17.90 21.81
N LEU A 303 -23.17 17.71 21.44
CA LEU A 303 -22.04 17.73 22.37
C LEU A 303 -21.78 19.11 23.00
N PHE A 304 -21.97 20.20 22.25
CA PHE A 304 -21.63 21.54 22.72
C PHE A 304 -22.84 22.43 23.05
N GLY A 305 -24.05 21.97 22.75
CA GLY A 305 -25.29 22.74 22.91
C GLY A 305 -25.44 23.91 21.93
N LYS A 306 -24.52 24.06 20.97
CA LYS A 306 -24.55 25.11 19.95
C LYS A 306 -23.84 24.67 18.66
N PRO A 307 -24.13 25.32 17.52
CA PRO A 307 -23.45 25.07 16.26
C PRO A 307 -21.92 25.20 16.36
N VAL A 308 -21.21 24.38 15.58
CA VAL A 308 -19.75 24.29 15.64
C VAL A 308 -19.01 25.52 15.13
N ASP A 309 -19.65 26.33 14.29
CA ASP A 309 -19.13 27.62 13.80
C ASP A 309 -19.16 28.73 14.88
N GLN A 310 -19.86 28.50 16.00
CA GLN A 310 -19.91 29.38 17.16
C GLN A 310 -18.95 28.95 18.29
N LEU A 311 -18.12 27.94 18.04
CA LEU A 311 -17.16 27.43 19.02
C LEU A 311 -15.82 28.16 18.92
N THR A 312 -15.24 28.44 20.07
CA THR A 312 -13.86 28.92 20.22
C THR A 312 -13.01 27.82 20.83
N VAL A 313 -11.71 27.79 20.49
CA VAL A 313 -10.78 26.80 21.04
C VAL A 313 -10.85 26.82 22.57
N GLY A 314 -10.97 25.64 23.19
CA GLY A 314 -11.13 25.48 24.63
C GLY A 314 -12.58 25.45 25.11
N ALA A 315 -13.57 25.72 24.23
CA ALA A 315 -14.99 25.53 24.58
C ALA A 315 -15.24 24.09 25.04
N THR A 316 -15.89 23.94 26.19
CA THR A 316 -16.20 22.64 26.79
C THR A 316 -17.61 22.21 26.39
N GLY A 317 -17.80 20.90 26.32
CA GLY A 317 -19.10 20.29 26.06
C GLY A 317 -19.38 19.11 26.98
N SER A 318 -20.45 18.40 26.65
CA SER A 318 -20.95 17.21 27.33
C SER A 318 -19.88 16.13 27.52
N ALA A 319 -20.05 15.35 28.58
CA ALA A 319 -19.22 14.18 28.80
C ALA A 319 -19.66 13.02 27.89
N VAL A 320 -18.66 12.30 27.37
CA VAL A 320 -18.84 11.25 26.38
C VAL A 320 -18.35 9.92 26.94
N SER A 321 -19.14 8.87 26.74
CA SER A 321 -18.71 7.48 26.87
C SER A 321 -18.63 6.85 25.49
N ALA A 322 -17.58 6.10 25.23
CA ALA A 322 -17.30 5.53 23.91
C ALA A 322 -16.71 4.14 24.04
N ASN A 323 -17.17 3.22 23.20
CA ASN A 323 -16.63 1.87 23.11
C ASN A 323 -16.57 1.46 21.64
N TRP A 324 -15.41 1.02 21.18
CA TRP A 324 -15.25 0.30 19.92
C TRP A 324 -13.90 -0.41 19.90
N ASN A 325 -13.81 -1.49 19.13
CA ASN A 325 -12.60 -2.27 18.97
C ASN A 325 -12.44 -2.70 17.51
N TYR A 326 -11.33 -2.29 16.89
CA TYR A 326 -10.92 -2.78 15.58
C TYR A 326 -10.10 -4.05 15.77
N ALA A 327 -10.75 -5.21 15.59
CA ALA A 327 -10.16 -6.50 15.91
C ALA A 327 -9.79 -7.27 14.66
N TYR A 328 -8.59 -7.85 14.70
CA TYR A 328 -8.13 -8.85 13.74
C TYR A 328 -8.73 -10.22 14.06
N LYS A 329 -9.09 -10.97 13.02
CA LYS A 329 -9.40 -12.40 13.09
C LYS A 329 -8.53 -13.13 12.08
N MET A 330 -7.82 -14.17 12.50
CA MET A 330 -7.13 -15.10 11.60
C MET A 330 -8.12 -15.72 10.60
N SER A 331 -7.73 -15.81 9.32
CA SER A 331 -8.52 -16.54 8.32
C SER A 331 -8.64 -18.02 8.70
N ASP A 332 -9.81 -18.61 8.43
CA ASP A 332 -10.06 -20.03 8.70
C ASP A 332 -9.18 -20.94 7.80
N THR A 333 -8.72 -20.40 6.66
CA THR A 333 -7.64 -21.00 5.85
C THR A 333 -6.40 -20.12 5.91
N PRO A 334 -5.32 -20.54 6.59
CA PRO A 334 -4.14 -19.71 6.75
C PRO A 334 -3.49 -19.43 5.39
N ALA A 335 -3.15 -18.18 5.15
CA ALA A 335 -2.20 -17.84 4.10
C ALA A 335 -0.82 -18.38 4.50
N ARG A 336 -0.05 -18.89 3.54
CA ARG A 336 1.22 -19.57 3.84
C ARG A 336 2.27 -19.29 2.79
N ASN A 337 3.49 -19.04 3.23
CA ASN A 337 4.65 -19.21 2.37
C ASN A 337 5.02 -20.70 2.32
N VAL A 338 5.65 -21.13 1.23
CA VAL A 338 6.24 -22.48 1.13
C VAL A 338 7.75 -22.33 1.13
N ILE A 339 8.42 -22.90 2.12
CA ILE A 339 9.85 -22.72 2.35
C ILE A 339 10.53 -24.08 2.32
N ALA A 340 11.59 -24.16 1.52
CA ALA A 340 12.41 -25.33 1.34
C ALA A 340 13.89 -24.96 1.29
N VAL A 341 14.75 -25.90 1.64
CA VAL A 341 16.21 -25.75 1.58
C VAL A 341 16.83 -26.89 0.78
N LEU A 342 17.78 -26.54 -0.09
CA LEU A 342 18.72 -27.46 -0.70
C LEU A 342 20.07 -27.27 0.01
N PRO A 343 20.54 -28.24 0.81
CA PRO A 343 21.87 -28.15 1.40
C PRO A 343 22.95 -28.09 0.32
N GLY A 344 23.88 -27.13 0.45
CA GLY A 344 25.05 -27.06 -0.41
C GLY A 344 26.00 -28.24 -0.18
N SER A 345 26.86 -28.54 -1.17
CA SER A 345 27.86 -29.60 -1.07
C SER A 345 29.12 -29.19 -0.32
N ASP A 346 29.39 -27.88 -0.19
CA ASP A 346 30.57 -27.34 0.49
C ASP A 346 30.30 -27.14 2.00
N PRO A 347 30.94 -27.91 2.89
CA PRO A 347 30.72 -27.80 4.33
C PRO A 347 31.26 -26.49 4.92
N THR A 348 32.19 -25.80 4.25
CA THR A 348 32.76 -24.54 4.73
C THR A 348 31.77 -23.38 4.58
N LEU A 349 30.87 -23.47 3.60
CA LEU A 349 29.82 -22.49 3.31
C LEU A 349 28.46 -22.91 3.90
N ALA A 350 28.40 -23.93 4.77
CA ALA A 350 27.15 -24.46 5.30
C ALA A 350 26.31 -23.43 6.10
N GLY A 351 26.95 -22.35 6.57
CA GLY A 351 26.29 -21.22 7.24
C GLY A 351 25.85 -20.09 6.31
N GLU A 352 26.16 -20.17 5.01
CA GLU A 352 25.78 -19.18 4.01
C GLU A 352 24.52 -19.61 3.26
N TYR A 353 23.67 -18.64 2.93
CA TYR A 353 22.37 -18.89 2.29
C TYR A 353 22.24 -18.08 1.01
N VAL A 354 21.79 -18.75 -0.05
CA VAL A 354 21.25 -18.10 -1.25
C VAL A 354 19.73 -18.19 -1.19
N LEU A 355 19.07 -17.04 -1.12
CA LEU A 355 17.61 -16.97 -1.10
C LEU A 355 17.07 -16.79 -2.52
N VAL A 356 16.21 -17.70 -2.95
CA VAL A 356 15.44 -17.58 -4.19
C VAL A 356 13.96 -17.46 -3.82
N GLY A 357 13.33 -16.36 -4.25
CA GLY A 357 11.92 -16.06 -3.98
C GLY A 357 11.10 -16.00 -5.27
N ALA A 358 9.82 -16.35 -5.17
CA ALA A 358 8.85 -16.19 -6.24
C ALA A 358 7.45 -15.93 -5.66
N HIS A 359 6.62 -15.27 -6.46
CA HIS A 359 5.20 -15.09 -6.21
C HIS A 359 4.41 -16.30 -6.73
N ASN A 360 3.38 -16.73 -6.01
CA ASN A 360 2.49 -17.83 -6.41
C ASN A 360 1.09 -17.35 -6.86
N ASP A 361 0.88 -16.03 -6.89
CA ASP A 361 -0.27 -15.34 -7.44
C ASP A 361 -0.17 -15.12 -8.96
#